data_AF-A0A7W1QQA9-F1
#
_entry.id   AF-A0A7W1QQA9-F1
#
_cell.length_a   1.000
_cell.length_b   1.000
_cell.length_c   1.000
_cell.angle_alpha   90.00
_cell.angle_beta   90.00
_cell.angle_gamma   90.00
#
_symmetry.space_group_name_H-M   'P 1'
#
loop_
_entity.id
_entity.type
_entity.pdbx_description
1 polymer ?
#
loop_
_entity_poly.entity_id
_entity_poly.type
_entity_poly.pdbx_seq_one_letter_code
_entity_poly.pdbx_strand_id
1 'polypeptide(L)'
;MPIFYGTVNVWTFLGDPDTRWMSVAMNQCCTTEDFLLFGKLIGDAIAQSDRRVVLLASGGMTHRFFPFQELRQHESSKAPENILGLESYQADQRVISMMQEGDHAGVIDWMPEYRKAAPEGHFGHYLMMASAIGGARCQAPGELFSEYEASVGTGQVHVWFERPADGWTGEGAH
;
A
#
# COMPACT_ATOMS: atom_id res chain seq x y z
N MET A 1 -5.62 -18.59 14.42
CA MET A 1 -4.51 -18.65 13.45
C MET A 1 -3.32 -17.88 14.01
N PRO A 2 -2.07 -18.27 13.71
CA PRO A 2 -0.91 -17.45 14.08
C PRO A 2 -1.01 -16.07 13.42
N ILE A 3 -0.63 -15.03 14.16
CA ILE A 3 -0.59 -13.64 13.70
C ILE A 3 0.85 -13.36 13.25
N PHE A 4 1.02 -12.79 12.05
CA PHE A 4 2.34 -12.56 11.47
C PHE A 4 2.89 -11.17 11.81
N TYR A 5 4.22 -11.02 11.76
CA TYR A 5 4.91 -9.80 12.18
C TYR A 5 4.44 -8.55 11.42
N GLY A 6 4.11 -8.66 10.12
CA GLY A 6 3.59 -7.53 9.34
C GLY A 6 2.32 -6.94 9.97
N THR A 7 1.45 -7.80 10.51
CA THR A 7 0.25 -7.36 11.24
C THR A 7 0.58 -6.82 12.62
N VAL A 8 1.42 -7.51 13.39
CA VAL A 8 1.75 -7.09 14.76
C VAL A 8 2.51 -5.78 14.79
N ASN A 9 3.45 -5.57 13.86
CA ASN A 9 4.26 -4.36 13.79
C ASN A 9 3.38 -3.11 13.64
N VAL A 10 2.51 -3.09 12.62
CA VAL A 10 1.58 -1.98 12.39
C VAL A 10 0.63 -1.79 13.57
N TRP A 11 0.04 -2.89 14.08
CA TRP A 11 -0.87 -2.82 15.22
C TRP A 11 -0.20 -2.32 16.52
N THR A 12 1.09 -2.63 16.72
CA THR A 12 1.81 -2.18 17.93
C THR A 12 1.94 -0.65 17.97
N PHE A 13 2.07 0.01 16.81
CA PHE A 13 2.25 1.46 16.73
C PHE A 13 0.96 2.24 16.47
N LEU A 14 0.02 1.68 15.72
CA LEU A 14 -1.22 2.36 15.31
C LEU A 14 -2.47 1.83 16.02
N GLY A 15 -2.37 0.67 16.65
CA GLY A 15 -3.50 -0.02 17.25
C GLY A 15 -3.95 0.64 18.55
N ASP A 16 -5.25 0.54 18.79
CA ASP A 16 -5.90 0.89 20.04
C ASP A 16 -6.39 -0.40 20.70
N PRO A 17 -6.02 -0.72 21.96
CA PRO A 17 -6.45 -1.95 22.64
C PRO A 17 -7.96 -2.19 22.67
N ASP A 18 -8.76 -1.12 22.63
CA ASP A 18 -10.22 -1.19 22.64
C ASP A 18 -10.81 -1.41 21.23
N THR A 19 -10.01 -1.20 20.19
CA THR A 19 -10.41 -1.40 18.80
C THR A 19 -10.26 -2.87 18.39
N ARG A 20 -11.34 -3.46 17.89
CA ARG A 20 -11.32 -4.80 17.30
C ARG A 20 -10.57 -4.76 15.96
N TRP A 21 -9.73 -5.75 15.71
CA TRP A 21 -9.00 -5.88 14.46
C TRP A 21 -9.13 -7.28 13.87
N MET A 22 -8.92 -7.36 12.57
CA MET A 22 -8.90 -8.60 11.80
C MET A 22 -7.71 -8.57 10.84
N SER A 23 -6.90 -9.63 10.83
CA SER A 23 -5.85 -9.79 9.82
C SER A 23 -6.42 -10.38 8.54
N VAL A 24 -6.05 -9.80 7.41
CA VAL A 24 -6.28 -10.37 6.08
C VAL A 24 -4.94 -10.83 5.50
N ALA A 25 -4.86 -12.10 5.12
CA ALA A 25 -3.65 -12.64 4.50
C ALA A 25 -3.62 -12.28 3.01
N MET A 26 -2.42 -12.05 2.49
CA MET A 26 -2.17 -11.83 1.06
C MET A 26 -1.56 -13.09 0.45
N ASN A 27 -2.19 -13.62 -0.59
CA ASN A 27 -1.68 -14.77 -1.33
C ASN A 27 -0.75 -14.29 -2.44
N GLN A 28 0.53 -14.68 -2.40
CA GLN A 28 1.51 -14.25 -3.41
C GLN A 28 1.32 -14.91 -4.79
N CYS A 29 0.47 -15.94 -4.90
CA CYS A 29 0.11 -16.52 -6.18
C CYS A 29 -0.97 -15.73 -6.94
N CYS A 30 -1.54 -14.68 -6.32
CA CYS A 30 -2.60 -13.87 -6.92
C CYS A 30 -2.07 -12.93 -8.02
N THR A 31 -2.87 -12.75 -9.08
CA THR A 31 -2.64 -11.72 -10.09
C THR A 31 -3.12 -10.35 -9.59
N THR A 32 -2.93 -9.30 -10.39
CA THR A 32 -3.49 -7.97 -10.08
C THR A 32 -5.01 -8.05 -9.93
N GLU A 33 -5.67 -8.77 -10.84
CA GLU A 33 -7.10 -8.96 -10.90
C GLU A 33 -7.63 -9.71 -9.68
N ASP A 34 -6.90 -10.71 -9.18
CA ASP A 34 -7.26 -11.43 -7.96
C ASP A 34 -7.23 -10.50 -6.72
N PHE A 35 -6.20 -9.66 -6.59
CA PHE A 35 -6.12 -8.68 -5.49
C PHE A 35 -7.24 -7.65 -5.57
N LEU A 36 -7.55 -7.15 -6.77
CA LEU A 36 -8.65 -6.22 -6.98
C LEU A 36 -10.00 -6.87 -6.67
N LEU A 37 -10.25 -8.10 -7.14
CA LEU A 37 -11.48 -8.81 -6.82
C LEU A 37 -11.63 -8.98 -5.31
N PHE A 38 -10.57 -9.41 -4.62
CA PHE A 38 -10.63 -9.62 -3.19
C PHE A 38 -10.84 -8.31 -2.41
N GLY A 39 -10.16 -7.23 -2.81
CA GLY A 39 -10.37 -5.89 -2.26
C GLY A 39 -11.82 -5.40 -2.43
N LYS A 40 -12.40 -5.58 -3.63
CA LYS A 40 -13.82 -5.27 -3.87
C LYS A 40 -14.72 -6.05 -2.89
N LEU A 41 -14.49 -7.35 -2.71
CA LEU A 41 -15.28 -8.17 -1.79
C LEU A 41 -15.16 -7.70 -0.32
N ILE A 42 -13.98 -7.22 0.09
CA ILE A 42 -13.78 -6.59 1.40
C ILE A 42 -14.61 -5.31 1.50
N GLY A 43 -14.56 -4.44 0.48
CA GLY A 43 -15.38 -3.22 0.42
C GLY A 43 -16.87 -3.50 0.49
N ASP A 44 -17.36 -4.47 -0.29
CA ASP A 44 -18.77 -4.91 -0.28
C ASP A 44 -19.19 -5.43 1.10
N ALA A 45 -18.32 -6.18 1.79
CA ALA A 45 -18.59 -6.71 3.13
C ALA A 45 -18.63 -5.59 4.19
N ILE A 46 -17.73 -4.60 4.10
CA ILE A 46 -17.72 -3.43 4.98
C ILE A 46 -19.01 -2.62 4.78
N ALA A 47 -19.42 -2.38 3.54
CA ALA A 47 -20.63 -1.63 3.22
C ALA A 47 -21.93 -2.31 3.71
N GLN A 48 -21.94 -3.64 3.81
CA GLN A 48 -23.04 -4.42 4.38
C GLN A 48 -23.01 -4.49 5.91
N SER A 49 -21.97 -3.95 6.56
CA SER A 49 -21.83 -3.93 8.00
C SER A 49 -22.27 -2.58 8.60
N ASP A 50 -22.61 -2.60 9.89
CA ASP A 50 -22.88 -1.39 10.68
C ASP A 50 -21.60 -0.79 11.31
N ARG A 51 -20.42 -1.19 10.81
CA ARG A 51 -19.12 -0.89 11.43
C ARG A 51 -18.41 0.27 10.76
N ARG A 52 -17.72 1.05 11.57
CA ARG A 52 -16.69 1.99 11.12
C ARG A 52 -15.38 1.23 11.04
N VAL A 53 -14.81 1.14 9.84
CA VAL A 53 -13.62 0.33 9.56
C VAL A 53 -12.52 1.21 8.99
N VAL A 54 -11.31 1.04 9.52
CA VAL A 54 -10.08 1.53 8.89
C VAL A 54 -9.38 0.36 8.22
N LEU A 55 -8.90 0.56 7.01
CA LEU A 55 -8.10 -0.43 6.28
C LEU A 55 -6.63 -0.06 6.38
N LEU A 56 -5.80 -1.00 6.85
CA LEU A 56 -4.36 -0.83 6.96
C LEU A 56 -3.67 -1.71 5.92
N ALA A 57 -3.24 -1.11 4.82
CA ALA A 57 -2.48 -1.77 3.75
C ALA A 57 -1.01 -1.93 4.19
N SER A 58 -0.73 -2.94 5.02
CA SER A 58 0.60 -3.18 5.56
C SER A 58 1.54 -3.79 4.51
N GLY A 59 2.40 -2.98 3.90
CA GLY A 59 3.50 -3.38 3.04
C GLY A 59 4.32 -2.16 2.59
N GLY A 60 5.54 -2.38 2.14
CA GLY A 60 6.41 -1.38 1.54
C GLY A 60 6.24 -1.26 0.03
N MET A 61 7.04 -0.39 -0.56
CA MET A 61 7.06 -0.10 -1.99
C MET A 61 7.95 -1.10 -2.74
N THR A 62 8.89 -0.67 -3.58
CA THR A 62 9.92 -1.56 -4.12
C THR A 62 10.63 -2.34 -3.02
N HIS A 63 10.81 -3.65 -3.24
CA HIS A 63 11.17 -4.58 -2.16
C HIS A 63 12.31 -5.50 -2.56
N ARG A 64 13.47 -4.91 -2.89
CA ARG A 64 14.71 -5.63 -3.14
C ARG A 64 15.78 -5.19 -2.14
N PHE A 65 16.37 -6.16 -1.47
CA PHE A 65 17.44 -5.91 -0.50
C PHE A 65 18.80 -5.88 -1.17
N PHE A 66 19.70 -5.03 -0.66
CA PHE A 66 21.12 -5.15 -0.99
C PHE A 66 21.66 -6.54 -0.57
N PRO A 67 22.68 -7.06 -1.24
CA PRO A 67 23.38 -8.26 -0.80
C PRO A 67 23.84 -8.12 0.65
N PHE A 68 23.75 -9.22 1.43
CA PHE A 68 24.05 -9.20 2.87
C PHE A 68 25.43 -8.62 3.20
N GLN A 69 26.42 -8.85 2.33
CA GLN A 69 27.80 -8.39 2.51
C GLN A 69 27.94 -6.86 2.36
N GLU A 70 26.99 -6.22 1.70
CA GLU A 70 27.00 -4.79 1.38
C GLU A 70 26.20 -3.97 2.39
N LEU A 71 25.34 -4.59 3.21
CA LEU A 71 24.41 -3.91 4.12
C LEU A 71 25.06 -2.79 4.96
N ARG A 72 26.20 -3.08 5.59
CA ARG A 72 26.93 -2.12 6.43
C ARG A 72 27.37 -0.85 5.68
N GLN A 73 27.48 -0.90 4.36
CA GLN A 73 27.85 0.23 3.52
C GLN A 73 26.65 1.17 3.25
N HIS A 74 25.43 0.67 3.50
CA HIS A 74 24.18 1.36 3.19
C HIS A 74 23.35 1.72 4.44
N GLU A 75 23.71 1.25 5.63
CA GLU A 75 22.97 1.50 6.89
C GLU A 75 22.73 2.99 7.21
N SER A 76 23.65 3.88 6.80
CA SER A 76 23.51 5.33 7.01
C SER A 76 23.04 6.12 5.78
N SER A 77 22.81 5.45 4.66
CA SER A 77 22.48 6.09 3.38
C SER A 77 20.98 6.42 3.32
N LYS A 78 20.62 7.54 2.70
CA LYS A 78 19.22 7.95 2.49
C LYS A 78 18.73 7.54 1.10
N ALA A 79 17.44 7.71 0.85
CA ALA A 79 16.95 7.71 -0.52
C ALA A 79 17.53 8.93 -1.28
N PRO A 80 17.91 8.80 -2.56
CA PRO A 80 17.76 7.61 -3.41
C PRO A 80 18.90 6.58 -3.30
N GLU A 81 20.04 6.89 -2.67
CA GLU A 81 21.25 6.04 -2.70
C GLU A 81 21.09 4.70 -1.96
N ASN A 82 20.13 4.62 -1.04
CA ASN A 82 19.81 3.41 -0.27
C ASN A 82 18.61 2.64 -0.83
N ILE A 83 18.20 2.92 -2.07
CA ILE A 83 17.25 2.11 -2.84
C ILE A 83 18.03 1.26 -3.85
N LEU A 84 17.63 0.00 -4.01
CA LEU A 84 18.27 -0.89 -4.98
C LEU A 84 17.83 -0.52 -6.41
N GLY A 85 18.61 0.36 -7.04
CA GLY A 85 18.42 0.87 -8.38
C GLY A 85 17.68 2.20 -8.42
N LEU A 86 18.18 3.14 -9.23
CA LEU A 86 17.52 4.44 -9.42
C LEU A 86 16.16 4.26 -10.10
N GLU A 87 16.00 3.24 -10.94
CA GLU A 87 14.74 2.89 -11.57
C GLU A 87 13.67 2.46 -10.56
N SER A 88 14.05 1.77 -9.48
CA SER A 88 13.14 1.38 -8.40
C SER A 88 12.66 2.61 -7.64
N TYR A 89 13.59 3.51 -7.29
CA TYR A 89 13.25 4.78 -6.67
C TYR A 89 12.29 5.60 -7.55
N GLN A 90 12.57 5.74 -8.84
CA GLN A 90 11.71 6.48 -9.77
C GLN A 90 10.34 5.84 -9.93
N ALA A 91 10.25 4.50 -9.91
CA ALA A 91 9.00 3.79 -9.94
C ALA A 91 8.15 4.05 -8.68
N ASP A 92 8.77 4.02 -7.50
CA ASP A 92 8.12 4.37 -6.24
C ASP A 92 7.61 5.81 -6.26
N GLN A 93 8.46 6.77 -6.64
CA GLN A 93 8.08 8.18 -6.73
C GLN A 93 6.91 8.43 -7.69
N ARG A 94 6.86 7.71 -8.82
CA ARG A 94 5.74 7.79 -9.76
C ARG A 94 4.43 7.31 -9.12
N VAL A 95 4.48 6.18 -8.41
CA VAL A 95 3.31 5.65 -7.70
C VAL A 95 2.86 6.61 -6.60
N ILE A 96 3.78 7.19 -5.84
CA ILE A 96 3.48 8.20 -4.81
C ILE A 96 2.81 9.42 -5.43
N SER A 97 3.33 9.95 -6.55
CA SER A 97 2.71 11.10 -7.23
C SER A 97 1.26 10.82 -7.61
N MET A 98 0.99 9.66 -8.23
CA MET A 98 -0.37 9.25 -8.59
C MET A 98 -1.26 9.10 -7.34
N MET A 99 -0.75 8.55 -6.24
CA MET A 99 -1.50 8.48 -4.97
C MET A 99 -1.83 9.87 -4.42
N GLN A 100 -0.88 10.80 -4.40
CA GLN A 100 -1.10 12.16 -3.92
C GLN A 100 -2.12 12.92 -4.78
N GLU A 101 -2.14 12.66 -6.09
CA GLU A 101 -3.11 13.20 -7.05
C GLU A 101 -4.50 12.53 -6.96
N GLY A 102 -4.63 11.43 -6.22
CA GLY A 102 -5.84 10.61 -6.18
C GLY A 102 -6.05 9.76 -7.46
N ASP A 103 -5.04 9.63 -8.31
CA ASP A 103 -5.07 8.83 -9.54
C ASP A 103 -4.85 7.34 -9.26
N HIS A 104 -5.82 6.74 -8.57
CA HIS A 104 -5.79 5.30 -8.28
C HIS A 104 -5.93 4.44 -9.55
N ALA A 105 -6.62 4.95 -10.58
CA ALA A 105 -6.69 4.31 -11.89
C ALA A 105 -5.30 4.17 -12.51
N GLY A 106 -4.53 5.27 -12.55
CA GLY A 106 -3.17 5.29 -13.06
C GLY A 106 -2.25 4.33 -12.31
N VAL A 107 -2.35 4.23 -10.98
CA VAL A 107 -1.58 3.24 -10.21
C VAL A 107 -1.92 1.81 -10.64
N ILE A 108 -3.22 1.49 -10.78
CA ILE A 108 -3.68 0.14 -11.16
C ILE A 108 -3.26 -0.21 -12.59
N ASP A 109 -3.48 0.70 -13.54
CA ASP A 109 -3.17 0.51 -14.96
C ASP A 109 -1.66 0.37 -15.20
N TRP A 110 -0.85 1.05 -14.39
CA TRP A 110 0.62 1.01 -14.46
C TRP A 110 1.24 -0.17 -13.71
N MET A 111 0.44 -1.09 -13.17
CA MET A 111 0.96 -2.24 -12.44
C MET A 111 1.88 -3.18 -13.24
N PRO A 112 1.63 -3.46 -14.53
CA PRO A 112 2.56 -4.26 -15.34
C PRO A 112 3.98 -3.68 -15.37
N GLU A 113 4.12 -2.36 -15.38
CA GLU A 113 5.39 -1.66 -15.33
C GLU A 113 5.99 -1.66 -13.93
N TYR A 114 5.22 -1.28 -12.90
CA TYR A 114 5.73 -1.20 -11.54
C TYR A 114 6.22 -2.56 -11.04
N ARG A 115 5.55 -3.65 -11.42
CA ARG A 115 5.97 -5.03 -11.09
C ARG A 115 7.38 -5.38 -11.57
N LYS A 116 7.91 -4.74 -12.61
CA LYS A 116 9.29 -4.92 -13.06
C LYS A 116 10.32 -4.48 -12.00
N ALA A 117 9.94 -3.52 -11.16
CA ALA A 117 10.72 -3.04 -10.02
C ALA A 117 10.54 -3.89 -8.74
N ALA A 118 9.77 -4.99 -8.81
CA ALA A 118 9.52 -5.93 -7.71
C ALA A 118 9.00 -5.27 -6.40
N PRO A 119 7.80 -4.67 -6.43
CA PRO A 119 7.15 -4.16 -5.23
C PRO A 119 6.77 -5.29 -4.26
N GLU A 120 6.69 -4.96 -2.97
CA GLU A 120 6.44 -5.94 -1.92
C GLU A 120 5.13 -6.70 -2.17
N GLY A 121 5.23 -8.02 -2.26
CA GLY A 121 4.08 -8.90 -2.46
C GLY A 121 3.23 -8.52 -3.67
N HIS A 122 3.87 -8.13 -4.78
CA HIS A 122 3.22 -7.69 -6.01
C HIS A 122 2.33 -6.45 -5.84
N PHE A 123 2.57 -5.67 -4.78
CA PHE A 123 1.78 -4.51 -4.37
C PHE A 123 0.33 -4.85 -3.97
N GLY A 124 0.05 -6.11 -3.64
CA GLY A 124 -1.30 -6.61 -3.35
C GLY A 124 -1.96 -5.92 -2.15
N HIS A 125 -1.18 -5.52 -1.14
CA HIS A 125 -1.68 -4.80 0.04
C HIS A 125 -2.37 -3.48 -0.35
N TYR A 126 -1.73 -2.67 -1.21
CA TYR A 126 -2.34 -1.47 -1.76
C TYR A 126 -3.50 -1.79 -2.69
N LEU A 127 -3.35 -2.74 -3.62
CA LEU A 127 -4.40 -3.09 -4.59
C LEU A 127 -5.71 -3.54 -3.92
N MET A 128 -5.62 -4.35 -2.87
CA MET A 128 -6.78 -4.76 -2.08
C MET A 128 -7.44 -3.57 -1.39
N MET A 129 -6.66 -2.69 -0.76
CA MET A 129 -7.18 -1.49 -0.08
C MET A 129 -7.82 -0.52 -1.07
N ALA A 130 -7.10 -0.16 -2.15
CA ALA A 130 -7.58 0.74 -3.19
C ALA A 130 -8.89 0.22 -3.80
N SER A 131 -8.99 -1.08 -4.10
CA SER A 131 -10.22 -1.68 -4.61
C SER A 131 -11.37 -1.65 -3.60
N ALA A 132 -11.10 -1.87 -2.31
CA ALA A 132 -12.11 -1.79 -1.26
C ALA A 132 -12.70 -0.39 -1.11
N ILE A 133 -11.93 0.66 -1.44
CA ILE A 133 -12.38 2.06 -1.39
C ILE A 133 -12.79 2.60 -2.77
N GLY A 134 -13.05 1.77 -3.79
CA GLY A 134 -13.59 2.22 -5.08
C GLY A 134 -12.71 1.93 -6.30
N GLY A 135 -11.52 1.39 -6.08
CA GLY A 135 -10.61 0.92 -7.13
C GLY A 135 -10.20 2.03 -8.09
N ALA A 136 -10.27 1.75 -9.39
CA ALA A 136 -9.95 2.72 -10.43
C ALA A 136 -10.88 3.96 -10.42
N ARG A 137 -12.02 3.92 -9.71
CA ARG A 137 -12.89 5.09 -9.55
C ARG A 137 -12.59 5.89 -8.29
N CYS A 138 -11.72 5.39 -7.40
CA CYS A 138 -11.35 6.12 -6.20
C CYS A 138 -10.63 7.42 -6.61
N GLN A 139 -10.97 8.53 -5.94
CA GLN A 139 -10.39 9.86 -6.17
C GLN A 139 -9.81 10.46 -4.88
N ALA A 140 -9.65 9.65 -3.82
CA ALA A 140 -9.13 10.14 -2.55
C ALA A 140 -7.64 10.51 -2.69
N PRO A 141 -7.24 11.77 -2.45
CA PRO A 141 -5.84 12.14 -2.50
C PRO A 141 -5.09 11.54 -1.30
N GLY A 142 -3.87 11.06 -1.54
CA GLY A 142 -2.97 10.57 -0.52
C GLY A 142 -2.24 11.70 0.20
N GLU A 143 -2.34 11.74 1.52
CA GLU A 143 -1.50 12.58 2.38
C GLU A 143 -0.29 11.79 2.87
N LEU A 144 0.92 12.33 2.69
CA LEU A 144 2.13 11.71 3.20
C LEU A 144 2.32 12.04 4.68
N PHE A 145 2.42 11.01 5.52
CA PHE A 145 2.69 11.13 6.96
C PHE A 145 4.16 10.87 7.31
N SER A 146 4.98 10.60 6.30
CA SER A 146 6.44 10.52 6.42
C SER A 146 7.09 11.02 5.13
N GLU A 147 8.39 11.33 5.22
CA GLU A 147 9.21 11.37 4.00
C GLU A 147 9.25 9.97 3.37
N TYR A 148 9.56 9.90 2.08
CA TYR A 148 9.92 8.63 1.46
C TYR A 148 11.30 8.21 1.98
N GLU A 149 11.36 7.02 2.56
CA GLU A 149 12.57 6.49 3.18
C GLU A 149 13.02 5.21 2.49
N ALA A 150 14.31 4.96 2.63
CA ALA A 150 14.94 3.75 2.16
C ALA A 150 15.33 2.89 3.36
N SER A 151 14.86 1.66 3.37
CA SER A 151 15.25 0.65 4.37
C SER A 151 15.94 -0.49 3.65
N VAL A 152 17.28 -0.43 3.61
CA VAL A 152 18.13 -1.54 3.16
C VAL A 152 17.81 -1.97 1.71
N GLY A 153 17.68 -1.00 0.80
CA GLY A 153 17.33 -1.25 -0.60
C GLY A 153 15.83 -1.19 -0.91
N THR A 154 14.96 -1.21 0.11
CA THR A 154 13.50 -1.17 -0.04
C THR A 154 12.94 0.23 0.16
N GLY A 155 11.87 0.58 -0.56
CA GLY A 155 11.16 1.86 -0.40
C GLY A 155 10.06 1.78 0.66
N GLN A 156 9.97 2.81 1.52
CA GLN A 156 9.00 2.91 2.61
C GLN A 156 8.38 4.31 2.64
N VAL A 157 7.07 4.39 2.85
CA VAL A 157 6.34 5.65 3.03
C VAL A 157 5.01 5.38 3.73
N HIS A 158 4.56 6.29 4.59
CA HIS A 158 3.21 6.27 5.16
C HIS A 158 2.29 7.19 4.37
N VAL A 159 1.21 6.64 3.83
CA VAL A 159 0.20 7.39 3.06
C VAL A 159 -1.17 7.19 3.68
N TRP A 160 -1.88 8.29 3.94
CA TRP A 160 -3.25 8.28 4.44
C TRP A 160 -4.21 8.72 3.33
N PHE A 161 -5.32 8.01 3.19
CA PHE A 161 -6.41 8.36 2.27
C PHE A 161 -7.65 8.69 3.09
N GLU A 162 -7.87 9.97 3.34
CA GLU A 162 -9.08 10.43 4.00
C GLU A 162 -10.28 10.28 3.05
N ARG A 163 -11.42 9.84 3.57
CA ARG A 163 -12.63 9.70 2.74
C ARG A 163 -13.11 11.08 2.29
N PRO A 164 -13.19 11.35 0.97
CA PRO A 164 -13.74 12.61 0.48
C PRO A 164 -15.20 12.80 0.91
N ALA A 165 -15.64 14.07 1.04
CA ALA A 165 -16.98 14.41 1.53
C ALA A 165 -18.11 13.89 0.63
N ASP A 166 -17.86 13.83 -0.67
CA ASP A 166 -18.71 13.26 -1.72
C ASP A 166 -18.57 11.73 -1.86
N GLY A 167 -17.77 11.11 -1.00
CA GLY A 167 -17.48 9.68 -1.03
C GLY A 167 -16.28 9.34 -1.89
N TRP A 168 -15.90 8.07 -1.89
CA TRP A 168 -14.63 7.66 -2.50
C TRP A 168 -14.54 7.89 -4.01
N THR A 169 -15.68 7.89 -4.71
CA THR A 169 -15.75 7.90 -6.18
C THR A 169 -16.33 9.18 -6.77
N GLY A 170 -16.54 10.24 -5.97
CA GLY A 170 -17.10 11.53 -6.42
C GLY A 170 -18.59 11.52 -6.85
N GLU A 171 -19.15 10.34 -7.11
CA GLU A 171 -20.60 10.15 -7.24
C GLU A 171 -21.18 9.89 -5.84
N GLY A 172 -21.79 10.91 -5.25
CA GLY A 172 -22.46 10.82 -3.95
C GLY A 172 -23.39 9.61 -3.90
N ALA A 173 -23.46 8.96 -2.73
CA ALA A 173 -24.35 7.84 -2.48
C ALA A 173 -25.78 8.18 -2.94
N HIS A 174 -26.24 7.49 -3.99
CA HIS A 174 -27.64 7.46 -4.39
C HIS A 174 -28.40 6.41 -3.57
#